data_AF-A0A086D2U5-F1
#
_entry.id   AF-A0A086D2U5-F1
#
_cell.length_a   1.000
_cell.length_b   1.000
_cell.length_c   1.000
_cell.angle_alpha   90.00
_cell.angle_beta   90.00
_cell.angle_gamma   90.00
#
_symmetry.space_group_name_H-M   'P 1'
#
loop_
_entity.id
_entity.type
_entity.pdbx_description
1 polymer ?
#
loop_
_entity_poly.entity_id
_entity_poly.type
_entity_poly.pdbx_seq_one_letter_code
_entity_poly.pdbx_strand_id
1 'polypeptide(L)'
;MRQRFSSFPLISSLALALASGLSPSAHAGDIDEIQRRDLALIQTQIEQIKVVVDRIDARQQNADPETTRVYFDIPRLRNDLHSITSGIDAYLAPDRLLPRQPRPLDGDYLDDRGQ
;
A
#
# COMPACT_ATOMS: atom_id res chain seq x y z
N MET A 1 22.27 50.93 -19.30
CA MET A 1 20.87 50.44 -19.29
C MET A 1 20.91 48.96 -18.91
N ARG A 2 20.40 48.63 -17.71
CA ARG A 2 20.45 47.31 -17.07
C ARG A 2 19.08 46.64 -17.18
N GLN A 3 19.02 45.38 -17.60
CA GLN A 3 18.03 44.34 -17.20
C GLN A 3 18.80 43.01 -17.34
N ARG A 4 19.24 42.29 -16.28
CA ARG A 4 18.50 41.49 -15.25
C ARG A 4 17.52 40.52 -15.97
N PHE A 5 17.53 39.20 -15.81
CA PHE A 5 17.60 38.33 -14.61
C PHE A 5 18.06 36.92 -15.08
N SER A 6 19.17 36.36 -14.61
CA SER A 6 19.38 35.56 -13.38
C SER A 6 18.54 34.29 -13.25
N SER A 7 19.24 33.15 -13.39
CA SER A 7 19.22 31.99 -12.48
C SER A 7 18.03 31.04 -12.52
N PHE A 8 18.24 29.87 -13.16
CA PHE A 8 17.58 28.63 -12.80
C PHE A 8 18.43 27.90 -11.74
N PRO A 9 17.92 27.76 -10.52
CA PRO A 9 18.13 26.54 -9.77
C PRO A 9 16.79 26.01 -9.26
N LEU A 10 16.72 24.71 -8.99
CA LEU A 10 15.84 24.02 -8.04
C LEU A 10 15.48 22.65 -8.61
N ILE A 11 16.42 21.70 -8.52
CA ILE A 11 16.02 20.31 -8.29
C ILE A 11 16.68 19.91 -6.97
N SER A 12 15.79 19.69 -6.02
CA SER A 12 15.97 19.56 -4.59
C SER A 12 16.95 18.45 -4.21
N SER A 13 17.98 18.77 -3.43
CA SER A 13 18.82 17.81 -2.73
C SER A 13 17.97 17.11 -1.66
N LEU A 14 17.64 15.84 -1.87
CA LEU A 14 16.97 15.02 -0.85
C LEU A 14 17.97 14.70 0.27
N ALA A 15 17.95 15.50 1.33
CA ALA A 15 18.75 15.29 2.53
C ALA A 15 18.14 14.14 3.36
N LEU A 16 18.86 13.02 3.46
CA LEU A 16 18.53 11.90 4.32
C LEU A 16 19.10 12.17 5.72
N ALA A 17 18.25 12.57 6.67
CA ALA A 17 18.63 12.72 8.06
C ALA A 17 18.43 11.39 8.81
N LEU A 18 19.53 10.84 9.35
CA LEU A 18 19.52 9.77 10.34
C LEU A 18 19.04 10.31 11.69
N ALA A 19 18.16 9.58 12.37
CA ALA A 19 18.03 9.66 13.82
C ALA A 19 17.74 8.26 14.39
N SER A 20 18.74 7.70 15.08
CA SER A 20 18.65 6.49 15.87
C SER A 20 17.95 6.77 17.19
N GLY A 21 16.99 5.92 17.58
CA GLY A 21 16.42 5.85 18.92
C GLY A 21 16.19 4.40 19.33
N LEU A 22 17.03 3.90 20.24
CA LEU A 22 16.93 2.56 20.82
C LEU A 22 15.75 2.49 21.80
N SER A 23 14.82 1.56 21.57
CA SER A 23 13.93 0.98 22.59
C SER A 23 13.38 -0.36 22.08
N PRO A 24 13.81 -1.52 22.60
CA PRO A 24 13.23 -2.81 22.22
C PRO A 24 11.96 -3.07 23.06
N SER A 25 10.89 -2.34 22.76
CA SER A 25 9.56 -2.62 23.29
C SER A 25 8.63 -2.99 22.13
N ALA A 26 8.29 -4.27 22.04
CA ALA A 26 7.24 -4.85 21.18
C ALA A 26 7.33 -4.58 19.65
N HIS A 27 8.33 -5.13 18.98
CA HIS A 27 8.58 -4.98 17.53
C HIS A 27 7.61 -5.76 16.61
N ALA A 28 6.47 -6.23 17.12
CA ALA A 28 5.44 -6.85 16.28
C ALA A 28 4.47 -5.81 15.68
N GLY A 29 4.22 -4.70 16.39
CA GLY A 29 3.28 -3.65 15.94
C GLY A 29 3.87 -2.70 14.89
N ASP A 30 5.13 -2.30 15.05
CA ASP A 30 5.80 -1.36 14.14
C ASP A 30 6.04 -1.95 12.75
N ILE A 31 6.46 -3.22 12.67
CA ILE A 31 6.66 -3.93 11.40
C ILE A 31 5.34 -4.07 10.65
N ASP A 32 4.25 -4.38 11.37
CA ASP A 32 2.89 -4.48 10.83
C ASP A 32 2.37 -3.10 10.38
N GLU A 33 2.66 -2.01 11.12
CA GLU A 33 2.25 -0.66 10.71
C GLU A 33 3.00 -0.16 9.46
N ILE A 34 4.31 -0.38 9.35
CA ILE A 34 5.08 -0.02 8.16
C ILE A 34 4.56 -0.80 6.94
N GLN A 35 4.34 -2.11 7.08
CA GLN A 35 3.78 -2.93 6.00
C GLN A 35 2.40 -2.43 5.56
N ARG A 36 1.52 -2.07 6.51
CA ARG A 36 0.20 -1.49 6.19
C ARG A 36 0.31 -0.17 5.43
N ARG A 37 1.25 0.71 5.81
CA ARG A 37 1.49 1.97 5.09
C ARG A 37 1.99 1.72 3.66
N ASP A 38 2.92 0.79 3.48
CA ASP A 38 3.43 0.42 2.15
C ASP A 38 2.33 -0.13 1.25
N LEU A 39 1.44 -0.98 1.79
CA LEU A 39 0.29 -1.49 1.06
C LEU A 39 -0.72 -0.38 0.69
N ALA A 40 -0.96 0.59 1.57
CA ALA A 40 -1.79 1.75 1.27
C ALA A 40 -1.17 2.65 0.17
N LEU A 41 0.16 2.78 0.15
CA LEU A 41 0.88 3.48 -0.92
C LEU A 41 0.71 2.75 -2.26
N ILE A 42 0.82 1.42 -2.26
CA ILE A 42 0.59 0.60 -3.46
C ILE A 42 -0.83 0.78 -3.98
N GLN A 43 -1.86 0.75 -3.11
CA GLN A 43 -3.24 1.01 -3.53
C GLN A 43 -3.38 2.41 -4.16
N THR A 44 -2.76 3.43 -3.57
CA THR A 44 -2.77 4.78 -4.12
C THR A 44 -2.12 4.84 -5.52
N GLN A 45 -1.01 4.13 -5.73
CA GLN A 45 -0.36 4.03 -7.03
C GLN A 45 -1.24 3.27 -8.04
N ILE A 46 -1.95 2.22 -7.62
CA ILE A 46 -2.90 1.51 -8.48
C ILE A 46 -4.03 2.43 -8.93
N GLU A 47 -4.56 3.29 -8.07
CA GLU A 47 -5.56 4.29 -8.47
C GLU A 47 -5.01 5.27 -9.53
N GLN A 48 -3.75 5.70 -9.39
CA GLN A 48 -3.10 6.51 -10.42
C GLN A 48 -2.95 5.75 -11.75
N ILE A 49 -2.62 4.45 -11.69
CA ILE A 49 -2.56 3.58 -12.88
C ILE A 49 -3.94 3.50 -13.55
N LYS A 50 -5.02 3.33 -12.79
CA LYS A 50 -6.39 3.30 -13.35
C LYS A 50 -6.70 4.56 -14.16
N VAL A 51 -6.33 5.75 -13.67
CA VAL A 51 -6.49 7.02 -14.42
C VAL A 51 -5.71 7.00 -15.73
N VAL A 52 -4.49 6.44 -15.75
CA VAL A 52 -3.72 6.30 -16.99
C VAL A 52 -4.38 5.31 -17.94
N VAL A 53 -4.86 4.17 -17.44
CA VAL A 53 -5.58 3.16 -18.22
C VAL A 53 -6.81 3.75 -18.89
N ASP A 54 -7.60 4.56 -18.18
CA ASP A 54 -8.79 5.22 -18.75
C ASP A 54 -8.43 6.18 -19.89
N ARG A 55 -7.30 6.89 -19.76
CA ARG A 55 -6.79 7.75 -20.84
C ARG A 55 -6.32 6.95 -22.05
N ILE A 56 -5.73 5.78 -21.83
CA ILE A 56 -5.32 4.88 -22.91
C ILE A 56 -6.56 4.34 -23.64
N ASP A 57 -7.55 3.86 -22.89
CA ASP A 57 -8.83 3.36 -23.43
C ASP A 57 -9.50 4.43 -24.31
N ALA A 58 -9.64 5.66 -23.81
CA ALA A 58 -10.20 6.77 -24.58
C ALA A 58 -9.41 7.07 -25.87
N ARG A 59 -8.07 6.94 -25.86
CA ARG A 59 -7.26 7.10 -27.09
C ARG A 59 -7.49 5.96 -28.07
N GLN A 60 -7.57 4.73 -27.58
CA GLN A 60 -7.81 3.55 -28.40
C GLN A 60 -9.19 3.58 -29.08
N GLN A 61 -10.21 4.09 -28.39
CA GLN A 61 -11.56 4.28 -28.96
C GLN A 61 -11.59 5.29 -30.11
N ASN A 62 -10.65 6.24 -30.14
CA ASN A 62 -10.51 7.24 -31.20
C ASN A 62 -9.42 6.87 -32.23
N ALA A 63 -8.79 5.70 -32.11
CA ALA A 63 -7.70 5.32 -33.00
C ALA A 63 -8.23 4.92 -34.38
N ASP A 64 -7.53 5.35 -35.44
CA ASP A 64 -7.85 4.96 -36.81
C ASP A 64 -7.53 3.47 -37.04
N PRO A 65 -8.52 2.63 -37.38
CA PRO A 65 -8.33 1.20 -37.61
C PRO A 65 -7.36 0.89 -38.76
N GLU A 66 -7.17 1.81 -39.72
CA GLU A 66 -6.27 1.59 -40.85
C GLU A 66 -4.79 1.67 -40.44
N THR A 67 -4.49 2.52 -39.46
CA THR A 67 -3.12 2.76 -38.96
C THR A 67 -2.82 2.05 -37.66
N THR A 68 -3.84 1.65 -36.89
CA THR A 68 -3.69 0.97 -35.59
C THR A 68 -4.19 -0.46 -35.67
N ARG A 69 -3.27 -1.43 -35.60
CA ARG A 69 -3.59 -2.87 -35.66
C ARG A 69 -3.44 -3.60 -34.33
N VAL A 70 -2.85 -2.95 -33.33
CA VAL A 70 -2.59 -3.53 -32.00
C VAL A 70 -3.27 -2.69 -30.94
N TYR A 71 -4.04 -3.34 -30.09
CA TYR A 71 -4.79 -2.73 -29.01
C TYR A 71 -4.38 -3.37 -27.69
N PHE A 72 -4.21 -2.54 -26.67
CA PHE A 72 -4.02 -3.00 -25.30
C PHE A 72 -5.32 -3.59 -24.76
N ASP A 73 -5.24 -4.72 -24.05
CA ASP A 73 -6.39 -5.41 -23.46
C ASP A 73 -6.79 -4.73 -22.14
N ILE A 74 -7.53 -3.62 -22.30
CA ILE A 74 -8.01 -2.80 -21.18
C ILE A 74 -8.92 -3.60 -20.22
N PRO A 75 -9.90 -4.40 -20.68
CA PRO A 75 -10.74 -5.17 -19.77
C PRO A 75 -9.96 -6.12 -18.88
N ARG A 76 -8.98 -6.85 -19.45
CA ARG A 76 -8.13 -7.74 -18.67
C ARG A 76 -7.30 -7.00 -17.62
N LEU A 77 -6.65 -5.89 -18.02
CA LEU A 77 -5.87 -5.11 -17.06
C LEU A 77 -6.74 -4.54 -15.93
N ARG A 78 -7.94 -4.05 -16.23
CA ARG A 78 -8.87 -3.55 -15.20
C ARG A 78 -9.23 -4.65 -14.19
N ASN A 79 -9.45 -5.88 -14.65
CA ASN A 79 -9.72 -7.04 -13.80
C ASN A 79 -8.51 -7.40 -12.91
N ASP A 80 -7.30 -7.37 -13.47
CA ASP A 80 -6.07 -7.66 -12.73
C ASP A 80 -5.84 -6.62 -11.64
N LEU A 81 -5.97 -5.32 -11.95
CA LEU A 81 -5.86 -4.24 -10.96
C LEU A 81 -6.91 -4.37 -9.85
N HIS A 82 -8.15 -4.73 -10.18
CA HIS A 82 -9.21 -4.98 -9.19
C HIS A 82 -8.90 -6.17 -8.29
N SER A 83 -8.35 -7.25 -8.85
CA SER A 83 -7.98 -8.45 -8.10
C SER A 83 -6.86 -8.15 -7.11
N ILE A 84 -5.86 -7.35 -7.52
CA ILE A 84 -4.76 -6.91 -6.65
C ILE A 84 -5.30 -6.05 -5.50
N THR A 85 -6.12 -5.02 -5.78
CA THR A 85 -6.65 -4.15 -4.72
C THR A 85 -7.51 -4.94 -3.74
N SER A 86 -8.37 -5.83 -4.25
CA SER A 86 -9.21 -6.69 -3.41
C SER A 86 -8.39 -7.63 -2.52
N GLY A 87 -7.30 -8.19 -3.05
CA GLY A 87 -6.38 -9.02 -2.28
C GLY A 87 -5.68 -8.25 -1.16
N ILE A 88 -5.27 -7.01 -1.42
CA ILE A 88 -4.70 -6.13 -0.40
C ILE A 88 -5.75 -5.79 0.67
N ASP A 89 -6.98 -5.44 0.28
CA ASP A 89 -8.05 -5.13 1.23
C ASP A 89 -8.38 -6.31 2.13
N ALA A 90 -8.47 -7.52 1.56
CA ALA A 90 -8.70 -8.75 2.30
C ALA A 90 -7.56 -9.06 3.29
N TYR A 91 -6.31 -8.75 2.91
CA TYR A 91 -5.16 -8.93 3.80
C TYR A 91 -5.14 -7.90 4.94
N LEU A 92 -5.50 -6.64 4.65
CA LEU A 92 -5.51 -5.55 5.64
C LEU A 92 -6.69 -5.64 6.62
N ALA A 93 -7.81 -6.23 6.20
CA ALA A 93 -8.99 -6.46 7.02
C ALA A 93 -9.33 -7.97 7.10
N PRO A 94 -8.44 -8.79 7.69
CA PRO A 94 -8.68 -10.22 7.76
C PRO A 94 -9.91 -10.49 8.62
N ASP A 95 -10.72 -11.46 8.18
CA ASP A 95 -11.88 -11.91 8.95
C ASP A 95 -11.40 -12.33 10.34
N ARG A 96 -11.94 -11.70 11.38
CA ARG A 96 -11.52 -11.99 12.75
C ARG A 96 -11.93 -13.42 13.08
N LEU A 97 -10.96 -14.34 13.13
CA LEU A 97 -11.19 -15.64 13.74
C LEU A 97 -11.64 -15.43 15.19
N LEU A 98 -12.76 -16.05 15.56
CA LEU A 98 -13.30 -16.01 16.93
C LEU A 98 -12.17 -16.27 17.95
N PRO A 99 -12.19 -15.60 19.12
CA PRO A 99 -11.22 -15.88 20.17
C PRO A 99 -11.18 -17.40 20.42
N ARG A 100 -9.97 -17.99 20.36
CA ARG A 100 -9.80 -19.37 20.83
C ARG A 100 -10.30 -19.36 22.27
N GLN A 101 -11.39 -20.06 22.55
CA GLN A 101 -11.86 -20.30 23.91
C GLN A 101 -10.68 -20.99 24.62
N PRO A 102 -9.97 -20.31 25.55
CA PRO A 102 -8.90 -20.97 26.26
C PRO A 102 -9.51 -22.16 26.98
N ARG A 103 -8.96 -23.36 26.74
CA ARG A 103 -9.39 -24.54 27.50
C ARG A 103 -9.17 -24.21 28.98
N PRO A 104 -10.13 -24.51 29.88
CA PRO A 104 -9.91 -24.37 31.30
C PRO A 104 -8.57 -25.01 31.66
N LEU A 105 -7.75 -24.30 32.42
CA LEU A 105 -6.51 -24.88 32.93
C LEU A 105 -6.92 -26.03 33.88
N ASP A 106 -6.37 -27.22 33.69
CA ASP A 106 -6.75 -28.43 34.45
C ASP A 106 -6.26 -28.42 35.92
N GLY A 107 -5.68 -27.30 36.40
CA GLY A 107 -5.08 -27.20 37.72
C GLY A 107 -5.81 -26.21 38.62
N ASP A 108 -6.15 -26.64 39.83
CA ASP A 108 -6.44 -25.72 40.94
C ASP A 108 -5.11 -25.07 41.38
N TYR A 109 -4.88 -23.84 40.93
CA TYR A 109 -3.71 -23.04 41.32
C TYR A 109 -3.94 -22.25 42.62
N LEU A 110 -5.07 -22.46 43.29
CA LEU A 110 -5.35 -21.91 44.61
C LEU A 110 -4.82 -22.86 45.68
N ASP A 111 -3.58 -22.60 46.09
CA ASP A 111 -2.95 -23.22 47.25
C ASP A 111 -3.27 -22.36 48.48
N ASP A 112 -4.15 -22.85 49.36
CA ASP A 112 -4.40 -22.22 50.67
C ASP A 112 -3.23 -22.54 51.61
N ARG A 113 -2.12 -21.80 51.46
CA ARG A 113 -1.03 -21.79 52.45
C ARG A 113 -1.36 -20.84 53.58
N GLY A 114 -2.40 -21.21 54.32
CA GLY A 114 -2.75 -20.58 55.57
C GLY A 114 -3.32 -21.60 56.53
N GLN A 115 -2.49 -22.54 57.05
CA GLN A 115 -2.35 -22.90 58.47
C GLN A 115 -1.00 -23.58 58.74
#